data_AF-B8MMC1-F1
#
_entry.id   AF-B8MMC1-F1
#
_cell.length_a   1.000
_cell.length_b   1.000
_cell.length_c   1.000
_cell.angle_alpha   90.00
_cell.angle_beta   90.00
_cell.angle_gamma   90.00
#
_symmetry.space_group_name_H-M   'P 1'
#
loop_
_entity.id
_entity.type
_entity.pdbx_description
1 polymer ?
#
loop_
_entity_poly.entity_id
_entity_poly.type
_entity_poly.pdbx_seq_one_letter_code
_entity_poly.pdbx_strand_id
1 'polypeptide(L)'
;MASRFQGLAILPLLGFAAASCISSGDQNTINNLFKSGGAGTVVQICAGTTISVTGTITFTADNQEISTSGYPTDETRAIIQPASGSDVSMLLSGYGYNGLRVKNIQFDGLRPSLGLVKDGGATIELGQNSNGIEISNIVSKNARAWSCLHLLQGGTDTPCTNVTISNNQIGPCGNEGLNSAGVSQWADGISFACRDSLIENNYVTGSTDGGIVLFGAPGTTVQGNTIVSSTTDAGFGAINMVDYLYDGSYANVLVTNNTITGEKLFNVGIAIGAYAWSFNDDASLQGPATITNNVFSGNIPFAIGVNGWTGGLTVTGNDVSNVNSPTSGYSDANSCVAPTRDLWKQSAHLAYYPTGLTGTNNLQSGFVAADGNSTNFICTAPSLPSSISYGLNELNVGVNTVLANLHNSIVTQYQGDGNIVTYNTSTGSYVPVWASGHTSSVCSSDPSACSCDFQGDGNFVTYASGKPQFVTGTQGKGQKLTFLNQSPWIEITDSAGNVVWDTTDAN
;
A
#
# COMPACT_ATOMS: atom_id res chain seq x y z
N MET A 1 -3.47 15.82 -86.75
CA MET A 1 -2.83 15.47 -85.47
C MET A 1 -3.78 15.87 -84.36
N ALA A 2 -4.28 14.87 -83.63
CA ALA A 2 -5.37 15.02 -82.66
C ALA A 2 -4.86 15.60 -81.32
N SER A 3 -5.66 16.47 -80.73
CA SER A 3 -5.51 17.02 -79.40
C SER A 3 -5.75 15.97 -78.32
N ARG A 4 -4.97 15.99 -77.23
CA ARG A 4 -5.40 15.51 -75.91
C ARG A 4 -4.76 16.36 -74.81
N PHE A 5 -5.55 17.27 -74.25
CA PHE A 5 -5.30 17.83 -72.92
C PHE A 5 -5.76 16.79 -71.88
N GLN A 6 -4.84 16.35 -71.02
CA GLN A 6 -5.16 15.52 -69.86
C GLN A 6 -5.61 16.42 -68.71
N GLY A 7 -6.83 16.18 -68.21
CA GLY A 7 -7.38 16.82 -67.03
C GLY A 7 -6.68 16.33 -65.77
N LEU A 8 -6.22 17.28 -64.95
CA LEU A 8 -5.70 17.06 -63.62
C LEU A 8 -6.89 16.80 -62.68
N ALA A 9 -7.01 15.57 -62.16
CA ALA A 9 -8.02 15.23 -61.17
C ALA A 9 -7.62 15.83 -59.82
N ILE A 10 -8.34 16.86 -59.38
CA ILE A 10 -8.29 17.39 -58.02
C ILE A 10 -9.08 16.40 -57.15
N LEU A 11 -8.39 15.56 -56.38
CA LEU A 11 -9.03 14.83 -55.29
C LEU A 11 -9.43 15.85 -54.21
N PRO A 12 -10.68 15.86 -53.73
CA PRO A 12 -11.04 16.66 -52.59
C PRO A 12 -10.33 16.06 -51.37
N LEU A 13 -9.52 16.87 -50.67
CA LEU A 13 -9.20 16.60 -49.27
C LEU A 13 -10.54 16.57 -48.53
N LEU A 14 -11.02 15.38 -48.20
CA LEU A 14 -12.03 15.21 -47.16
C LEU A 14 -11.39 15.70 -45.87
N GLY A 15 -11.68 16.95 -45.51
CA GLY A 15 -11.43 17.44 -44.17
C GLY A 15 -12.20 16.54 -43.22
N PHE A 16 -11.48 15.73 -42.43
CA PHE A 16 -12.05 15.13 -41.24
C PHE A 16 -12.49 16.29 -40.36
N ALA A 17 -13.81 16.53 -40.31
CA ALA A 17 -14.37 17.35 -39.26
C ALA A 17 -13.95 16.68 -37.95
N ALA A 18 -13.01 17.29 -37.22
CA ALA A 18 -12.71 16.85 -35.86
C ALA A 18 -14.04 16.84 -35.11
N ALA A 19 -14.46 15.66 -34.64
CA ALA A 19 -15.63 15.58 -33.79
C ALA A 19 -15.41 16.57 -32.63
N SER A 20 -16.37 17.47 -32.42
CA SER A 20 -16.30 18.42 -31.32
C SER A 20 -16.09 17.66 -30.02
N CYS A 21 -15.08 18.03 -29.24
CA CYS A 21 -14.89 17.48 -27.91
C CYS A 21 -16.10 17.78 -27.02
N ILE A 22 -16.30 16.95 -26.01
CA ILE A 22 -17.35 17.12 -24.99
C ILE A 22 -16.89 18.19 -23.99
N SER A 23 -17.66 19.25 -23.83
CA SER A 23 -17.41 20.33 -22.86
C SER A 23 -18.35 20.30 -21.64
N SER A 24 -19.38 19.45 -21.67
CA SER A 24 -20.35 19.29 -20.59
C SER A 24 -21.06 17.94 -20.69
N GLY A 25 -21.54 17.42 -19.58
CA GLY A 25 -22.27 16.16 -19.52
C GLY A 25 -21.95 15.39 -18.24
N ASP A 26 -22.23 14.10 -18.29
CA ASP A 26 -22.03 13.13 -17.20
C ASP A 26 -21.63 11.77 -17.80
N GLN A 27 -21.59 10.72 -16.97
CA GLN A 27 -21.32 9.36 -17.44
C GLN A 27 -22.33 8.88 -18.48
N ASN A 28 -23.61 9.27 -18.41
CA ASN A 28 -24.62 8.83 -19.37
C ASN A 28 -24.34 9.42 -20.76
N THR A 29 -23.90 10.67 -20.81
CA THR A 29 -23.49 11.33 -22.05
C THR A 29 -22.35 10.56 -22.72
N ILE A 30 -21.31 10.21 -21.96
CA ILE A 30 -20.13 9.48 -22.47
C ILE A 30 -20.50 8.04 -22.85
N ASN A 31 -21.25 7.33 -21.99
CA ASN A 31 -21.67 5.95 -22.23
C ASN A 31 -22.56 5.83 -23.47
N ASN A 32 -23.44 6.82 -23.72
CA ASN A 32 -24.26 6.84 -24.92
C ASN A 32 -23.41 7.02 -26.19
N LEU A 33 -22.33 7.79 -26.14
CA LEU A 33 -21.40 7.95 -27.27
C LEU A 33 -20.64 6.65 -27.54
N PHE A 34 -20.12 5.99 -26.51
CA PHE A 34 -19.50 4.67 -26.69
C PHE A 34 -20.48 3.65 -27.27
N LYS A 35 -21.69 3.56 -26.71
CA LYS A 35 -22.70 2.60 -27.17
C LYS A 35 -23.17 2.87 -28.60
N SER A 36 -23.37 4.12 -28.97
CA SER A 36 -23.86 4.49 -30.30
C SER A 36 -22.79 4.45 -31.38
N GLY A 37 -21.55 4.83 -31.04
CA GLY A 37 -20.43 4.76 -31.98
C GLY A 37 -19.88 3.34 -32.16
N GLY A 38 -19.95 2.50 -31.13
CA GLY A 38 -19.48 1.11 -31.19
C GLY A 38 -17.94 1.00 -31.26
N ALA A 39 -17.45 -0.04 -31.92
CA ALA A 39 -16.02 -0.34 -31.98
C ALA A 39 -15.21 0.80 -32.64
N GLY A 40 -14.05 1.12 -32.09
CA GLY A 40 -13.18 2.19 -32.61
C GLY A 40 -13.62 3.62 -32.26
N THR A 41 -14.69 3.77 -31.47
CA THR A 41 -15.18 5.11 -31.08
C THR A 41 -14.17 5.82 -30.20
N VAL A 42 -13.81 7.05 -30.59
CA VAL A 42 -13.01 7.96 -29.79
C VAL A 42 -13.93 9.00 -29.15
N VAL A 43 -13.98 9.02 -27.82
CA VAL A 43 -14.68 10.04 -27.06
C VAL A 43 -13.66 11.00 -26.46
N GLN A 44 -13.59 12.22 -27.01
CA GLN A 44 -12.71 13.27 -26.51
C GLN A 44 -13.45 14.27 -25.64
N ILE A 45 -12.86 14.63 -24.50
CA ILE A 45 -13.31 15.70 -23.61
C ILE A 45 -12.47 16.94 -23.85
N CYS A 46 -13.06 18.12 -23.83
CA CYS A 46 -12.33 19.36 -24.09
C CYS A 46 -11.29 19.62 -22.99
N ALA A 47 -10.12 20.12 -23.37
CA ALA A 47 -9.07 20.50 -22.42
C ALA A 47 -9.60 21.48 -21.36
N GLY A 48 -9.15 21.31 -20.12
CA GLY A 48 -9.56 22.10 -18.95
C GLY A 48 -10.98 21.83 -18.46
N THR A 49 -11.71 20.90 -19.08
CA THR A 49 -13.08 20.56 -18.67
C THR A 49 -13.07 19.57 -17.53
N THR A 50 -13.94 19.79 -16.54
CA THR A 50 -14.24 18.80 -15.49
C THR A 50 -15.63 18.22 -15.74
N ILE A 51 -15.72 16.89 -15.79
CA ILE A 51 -16.99 16.14 -15.88
C ILE A 51 -17.21 15.45 -14.54
N SER A 52 -18.27 15.87 -13.84
CA SER A 52 -18.72 15.25 -12.60
C SER A 52 -19.65 14.08 -12.91
N VAL A 53 -19.40 12.91 -12.31
CA VAL A 53 -20.18 11.70 -12.55
C VAL A 53 -20.87 11.18 -11.29
N THR A 54 -22.05 10.59 -11.45
CA THR A 54 -22.78 9.86 -10.39
C THR A 54 -22.80 8.35 -10.61
N GLY A 55 -22.17 7.90 -11.69
CA GLY A 55 -21.96 6.49 -12.01
C GLY A 55 -20.69 6.30 -12.83
N THR A 56 -20.39 5.05 -13.18
CA THR A 56 -19.19 4.67 -13.92
C THR A 56 -19.33 4.93 -15.42
N ILE A 57 -18.24 5.41 -16.04
CA ILE A 57 -18.08 5.41 -17.50
C ILE A 57 -17.66 4.01 -17.93
N THR A 58 -18.30 3.44 -18.96
CA THR A 58 -18.06 2.05 -19.37
C THR A 58 -17.78 1.97 -20.86
N PHE A 59 -16.62 1.41 -21.22
CA PHE A 59 -16.35 0.97 -22.59
C PHE A 59 -17.30 -0.16 -22.96
N THR A 60 -17.80 -0.15 -24.19
CA THR A 60 -18.84 -1.08 -24.67
C THR A 60 -18.42 -1.89 -25.90
N ALA A 61 -17.25 -1.62 -26.47
CA ALA A 61 -16.74 -2.31 -27.66
C ALA A 61 -15.21 -2.20 -27.79
N ASP A 62 -14.65 -3.06 -28.64
CA ASP A 62 -13.22 -3.06 -28.96
C ASP A 62 -12.75 -1.72 -29.55
N ASN A 63 -11.48 -1.41 -29.32
CA ASN A 63 -10.74 -0.28 -29.88
C ASN A 63 -11.27 1.10 -29.49
N GLN A 64 -12.13 1.18 -28.48
CA GLN A 64 -12.65 2.45 -27.99
C GLN A 64 -11.59 3.24 -27.22
N GLU A 65 -11.70 4.57 -27.27
CA GLU A 65 -10.79 5.49 -26.60
C GLU A 65 -11.55 6.53 -25.80
N ILE A 66 -11.10 6.79 -24.57
CA ILE A 66 -11.40 8.02 -23.84
C ILE A 66 -10.13 8.87 -23.74
N SER A 67 -10.22 10.14 -24.12
CA SER A 67 -9.07 11.05 -24.06
C SER A 67 -9.46 12.52 -23.88
N THR A 68 -8.47 13.36 -23.57
CA THR A 68 -8.62 14.81 -23.72
C THR A 68 -8.30 15.22 -25.14
N SER A 69 -9.11 16.11 -25.71
CA SER A 69 -8.88 16.67 -27.05
C SER A 69 -7.53 17.38 -27.13
N GLY A 70 -6.78 17.09 -28.19
CA GLY A 70 -5.42 17.58 -28.37
C GLY A 70 -4.33 16.83 -27.60
N TYR A 71 -4.70 15.83 -26.78
CA TYR A 71 -3.77 14.99 -26.01
C TYR A 71 -2.74 15.78 -25.17
N PRO A 72 -3.16 16.76 -24.35
CA PRO A 72 -2.24 17.47 -23.47
C PRO A 72 -1.59 16.51 -22.45
N THR A 73 -0.34 16.80 -22.08
CA THR A 73 0.42 16.06 -21.06
C THR A 73 0.58 16.84 -19.75
N ASP A 74 0.02 18.04 -19.69
CA ASP A 74 0.05 18.96 -18.56
C ASP A 74 -1.31 18.99 -17.81
N GLU A 75 -1.49 19.99 -16.94
CA GLU A 75 -2.70 20.16 -16.14
C GLU A 75 -3.94 20.57 -16.94
N THR A 76 -3.80 20.86 -18.25
CA THR A 76 -4.95 21.15 -19.12
C THR A 76 -5.70 19.89 -19.56
N ARG A 77 -5.25 18.69 -19.18
CA ARG A 77 -6.04 17.46 -19.31
C ARG A 77 -7.42 17.63 -18.68
N ALA A 78 -8.45 17.13 -19.35
CA ALA A 78 -9.79 17.05 -18.77
C ALA A 78 -9.80 16.15 -17.51
N ILE A 79 -10.72 16.42 -16.60
CA ILE A 79 -10.85 15.73 -15.32
C ILE A 79 -12.20 15.01 -15.26
N ILE A 80 -12.18 13.72 -14.92
CA ILE A 80 -13.36 12.96 -14.48
C ILE A 80 -13.30 12.85 -12.96
N GLN A 81 -14.39 13.18 -12.27
CA GLN A 81 -14.47 13.08 -10.81
C GLN A 81 -15.89 12.76 -10.34
N PRO A 82 -16.09 12.22 -9.12
CA PRO A 82 -17.43 12.06 -8.57
C PRO A 82 -18.15 13.41 -8.37
N ALA A 83 -19.46 13.42 -8.59
CA ALA A 83 -20.30 14.53 -8.16
C ALA A 83 -20.41 14.59 -6.63
N SER A 84 -20.65 15.78 -6.08
CA SER A 84 -20.88 15.96 -4.64
C SER A 84 -22.00 15.05 -4.13
N GLY A 85 -21.77 14.35 -3.02
CA GLY A 85 -22.72 13.40 -2.43
C GLY A 85 -22.86 12.07 -3.18
N SER A 86 -22.01 11.80 -4.18
CA SER A 86 -21.95 10.50 -4.85
C SER A 86 -21.07 9.51 -4.10
N ASP A 87 -21.46 8.24 -4.10
CA ASP A 87 -20.66 7.10 -3.59
C ASP A 87 -19.92 6.33 -4.70
N VAL A 88 -19.74 6.95 -5.87
CA VAL A 88 -18.92 6.35 -6.93
C VAL A 88 -17.46 6.30 -6.51
N SER A 89 -16.89 5.09 -6.54
CA SER A 89 -15.46 4.81 -6.41
C SER A 89 -14.79 4.55 -7.75
N MET A 90 -15.48 3.83 -8.64
CA MET A 90 -15.01 3.47 -9.98
C MET A 90 -15.51 4.45 -11.04
N LEU A 91 -14.59 5.24 -11.60
CA LEU A 91 -14.90 6.26 -12.60
C LEU A 91 -14.91 5.70 -14.02
N LEU A 92 -14.06 4.71 -14.32
CA LEU A 92 -13.96 4.10 -15.64
C LEU A 92 -13.88 2.57 -15.53
N SER A 93 -14.62 1.87 -16.40
CA SER A 93 -14.57 0.42 -16.56
C SER A 93 -14.52 -0.05 -18.01
N GLY A 94 -13.99 -1.24 -18.23
CA GLY A 94 -13.92 -1.87 -19.55
C GLY A 94 -13.42 -3.31 -19.47
N TYR A 95 -14.34 -4.26 -19.61
CA TYR A 95 -14.06 -5.68 -19.37
C TYR A 95 -14.20 -6.51 -20.64
N GLY A 96 -13.15 -7.24 -20.99
CA GLY A 96 -13.18 -8.21 -22.09
C GLY A 96 -13.19 -7.58 -23.49
N TYR A 97 -12.74 -6.34 -23.62
CA TYR A 97 -12.63 -5.63 -24.90
C TYR A 97 -11.16 -5.41 -25.28
N ASN A 98 -10.85 -5.61 -26.56
CA ASN A 98 -9.50 -5.45 -27.09
C ASN A 98 -9.22 -3.99 -27.44
N GLY A 99 -7.95 -3.58 -27.40
CA GLY A 99 -7.51 -2.32 -27.96
C GLY A 99 -8.05 -1.07 -27.25
N LEU A 100 -8.56 -1.19 -26.03
CA LEU A 100 -9.06 -0.06 -25.26
C LEU A 100 -7.94 0.96 -25.02
N ARG A 101 -8.25 2.24 -25.12
CA ARG A 101 -7.29 3.34 -24.94
C ARG A 101 -7.77 4.35 -23.91
N VAL A 102 -6.94 4.63 -22.92
CA VAL A 102 -7.16 5.70 -21.94
C VAL A 102 -5.97 6.64 -22.03
N LYS A 103 -6.18 7.84 -22.55
CA LYS A 103 -5.06 8.73 -22.92
C LYS A 103 -5.25 10.14 -22.42
N ASN A 104 -4.18 10.73 -21.87
CA ASN A 104 -4.08 12.17 -21.68
C ASN A 104 -5.29 12.75 -20.93
N ILE A 105 -5.74 12.12 -19.85
CA ILE A 105 -6.94 12.48 -19.10
C ILE A 105 -6.68 12.27 -17.60
N GLN A 106 -7.38 13.00 -16.73
CA GLN A 106 -7.27 12.88 -15.29
C GLN A 106 -8.50 12.19 -14.70
N PHE A 107 -8.27 11.33 -13.72
CA PHE A 107 -9.26 10.72 -12.85
C PHE A 107 -8.95 11.11 -11.42
N ASP A 108 -9.85 11.87 -10.80
CA ASP A 108 -9.71 12.28 -9.40
C ASP A 108 -10.86 11.68 -8.60
N GLY A 109 -10.55 10.73 -7.73
CA GLY A 109 -11.55 10.12 -6.86
C GLY A 109 -12.05 11.07 -5.77
N LEU A 110 -11.37 12.18 -5.45
CA LEU A 110 -11.76 13.13 -4.41
C LEU A 110 -11.91 12.50 -2.99
N ARG A 111 -11.17 11.43 -2.67
CA ARG A 111 -11.18 10.83 -1.32
C ARG A 111 -10.98 11.83 -0.17
N PRO A 112 -10.09 12.84 -0.21
CA PRO A 112 -9.93 13.79 0.90
C PRO A 112 -11.21 14.56 1.27
N SER A 113 -12.11 14.81 0.30
CA SER A 113 -13.36 15.55 0.53
C SER A 113 -14.59 14.65 0.60
N LEU A 114 -14.59 13.51 -0.08
CA LEU A 114 -15.74 12.60 -0.17
C LEU A 114 -15.58 11.29 0.62
N GLY A 115 -14.42 11.08 1.24
CA GLY A 115 -14.10 9.90 2.04
C GLY A 115 -13.97 8.61 1.22
N LEU A 116 -13.65 7.54 1.95
CA LEU A 116 -13.57 6.17 1.46
C LEU A 116 -14.97 5.60 1.17
N VAL A 117 -15.12 4.93 0.04
CA VAL A 117 -16.26 4.04 -0.27
C VAL A 117 -15.85 2.63 0.11
N LYS A 118 -16.39 2.15 1.23
CA LYS A 118 -16.19 0.77 1.65
C LYS A 118 -16.75 -0.17 0.57
N ASP A 119 -16.01 -1.24 0.27
CA ASP A 119 -16.37 -2.26 -0.73
C ASP A 119 -16.50 -1.71 -2.17
N GLY A 120 -15.94 -0.53 -2.45
CA GLY A 120 -15.85 0.05 -3.79
C GLY A 120 -14.80 -0.61 -4.69
N GLY A 121 -14.92 -0.42 -6.01
CA GLY A 121 -13.90 -0.82 -6.99
C GLY A 121 -12.78 0.22 -7.13
N ALA A 122 -11.70 -0.15 -7.82
CA ALA A 122 -10.61 0.77 -8.13
C ALA A 122 -11.12 1.97 -8.97
N THR A 123 -10.37 3.08 -8.97
CA THR A 123 -10.78 4.28 -9.74
C THR A 123 -10.93 3.99 -11.24
N ILE A 124 -10.06 3.14 -11.78
CA ILE A 124 -10.12 2.64 -13.14
C ILE A 124 -9.98 1.11 -13.10
N GLU A 125 -10.92 0.39 -13.72
CA GLU A 125 -10.86 -1.07 -13.84
C GLU A 125 -10.96 -1.52 -15.30
N LEU A 126 -9.89 -2.07 -15.86
CA LEU A 126 -9.89 -2.64 -17.20
C LEU A 126 -9.34 -4.08 -17.19
N GLY A 127 -9.45 -4.81 -18.29
CA GLY A 127 -8.80 -6.11 -18.45
C GLY A 127 -9.78 -7.23 -18.75
N GLN A 128 -9.72 -8.33 -17.98
CA GLN A 128 -10.28 -9.63 -18.31
C GLN A 128 -9.73 -10.18 -19.63
N ASN A 129 -10.50 -11.01 -20.35
CA ASN A 129 -10.10 -11.58 -21.64
C ASN A 129 -9.98 -10.49 -22.72
N SER A 130 -8.84 -9.81 -22.76
CA SER A 130 -8.59 -8.64 -23.58
C SER A 130 -7.15 -8.63 -24.09
N ASN A 131 -6.92 -7.92 -25.18
CA ASN A 131 -5.61 -7.78 -25.79
C ASN A 131 -5.34 -6.33 -26.18
N GLY A 132 -4.13 -5.83 -25.93
CA GLY A 132 -3.67 -4.57 -26.52
C GLY A 132 -4.25 -3.31 -25.86
N ILE A 133 -4.57 -3.37 -24.56
CA ILE A 133 -5.02 -2.17 -23.81
C ILE A 133 -3.85 -1.19 -23.69
N GLU A 134 -4.11 0.10 -23.91
CA GLU A 134 -3.13 1.17 -23.75
C GLU A 134 -3.64 2.21 -22.74
N ILE A 135 -2.85 2.46 -21.69
CA ILE A 135 -3.10 3.51 -20.71
C ILE A 135 -1.87 4.41 -20.69
N SER A 136 -2.00 5.63 -21.21
CA SER A 136 -0.85 6.52 -21.37
C SER A 136 -1.11 7.98 -21.06
N ASN A 137 -0.15 8.63 -20.41
CA ASN A 137 -0.17 10.05 -20.05
C ASN A 137 -1.38 10.46 -19.18
N ILE A 138 -1.95 9.53 -18.40
CA ILE A 138 -3.07 9.80 -17.51
C ILE A 138 -2.61 10.31 -16.15
N VAL A 139 -3.53 10.92 -15.41
CA VAL A 139 -3.43 11.10 -13.96
C VAL A 139 -4.53 10.25 -13.31
N SER A 140 -4.21 9.44 -12.31
CA SER A 140 -5.21 8.78 -11.45
C SER A 140 -4.85 8.98 -10.00
N LYS A 141 -5.70 9.66 -9.22
CA LYS A 141 -5.39 10.06 -7.84
C LYS A 141 -6.62 10.06 -6.94
N ASN A 142 -6.37 10.11 -5.64
CA ASN A 142 -7.36 10.20 -4.57
C ASN A 142 -8.41 9.09 -4.66
N ALA A 143 -7.98 7.87 -4.97
CA ALA A 143 -8.88 6.72 -5.11
C ALA A 143 -9.75 6.57 -3.88
N ARG A 144 -11.07 6.39 -4.08
CA ARG A 144 -12.02 6.23 -2.96
C ARG A 144 -12.13 4.79 -2.46
N ALA A 145 -11.34 3.87 -3.00
CA ALA A 145 -11.32 2.48 -2.58
C ALA A 145 -9.86 1.99 -2.56
N TRP A 146 -9.62 0.76 -2.98
CA TRP A 146 -8.39 0.02 -2.72
C TRP A 146 -7.31 0.16 -3.81
N SER A 147 -7.56 0.83 -4.94
CA SER A 147 -6.54 1.07 -5.98
C SER A 147 -6.87 2.26 -6.90
N CYS A 148 -5.85 2.97 -7.38
CA CYS A 148 -6.00 3.99 -8.41
C CYS A 148 -6.16 3.41 -9.82
N LEU A 149 -5.58 2.25 -10.10
CA LEU A 149 -5.65 1.59 -11.39
C LEU A 149 -5.56 0.08 -11.21
N HIS A 150 -6.56 -0.64 -11.68
CA HIS A 150 -6.58 -2.09 -11.63
C HIS A 150 -6.79 -2.69 -13.02
N LEU A 151 -5.85 -3.54 -13.43
CA LEU A 151 -5.95 -4.39 -14.60
C LEU A 151 -6.21 -5.82 -14.11
N LEU A 152 -7.48 -6.22 -14.13
CA LEU A 152 -7.91 -7.49 -13.57
C LEU A 152 -7.78 -8.62 -14.58
N GLN A 153 -7.53 -9.81 -14.06
CA GLN A 153 -7.70 -11.06 -14.77
C GLN A 153 -9.17 -11.33 -15.08
N GLY A 154 -9.44 -12.20 -16.06
CA GLY A 154 -10.76 -12.75 -16.28
C GLY A 154 -11.04 -13.90 -15.29
N GLY A 155 -11.51 -15.03 -15.80
CA GLY A 155 -11.47 -16.28 -15.05
C GLY A 155 -10.02 -16.75 -14.81
N THR A 156 -9.86 -17.92 -14.19
CA THR A 156 -8.56 -18.49 -13.80
C THR A 156 -7.53 -18.58 -14.94
N ASP A 157 -7.97 -18.65 -16.20
CA ASP A 157 -7.11 -18.78 -17.39
C ASP A 157 -7.49 -17.84 -18.55
N THR A 158 -8.13 -16.70 -18.29
CA THR A 158 -8.42 -15.70 -19.33
C THR A 158 -7.76 -14.36 -19.03
N PRO A 159 -6.42 -14.29 -19.14
CA PRO A 159 -5.66 -13.09 -18.85
C PRO A 159 -5.94 -11.99 -19.89
N CYS A 160 -5.81 -10.75 -19.44
CA CYS A 160 -5.49 -9.66 -20.35
C CYS A 160 -4.04 -9.83 -20.85
N THR A 161 -3.76 -9.42 -22.08
CA THR A 161 -2.43 -9.60 -22.73
C THR A 161 -2.02 -8.37 -23.51
N ASN A 162 -0.71 -8.18 -23.74
CA ASN A 162 -0.16 -7.07 -24.51
C ASN A 162 -0.62 -5.69 -23.99
N VAL A 163 -0.76 -5.52 -22.68
CA VAL A 163 -1.16 -4.25 -22.09
C VAL A 163 0.06 -3.33 -21.98
N THR A 164 -0.12 -2.05 -22.28
CA THR A 164 0.90 -1.01 -22.09
C THR A 164 0.40 0.06 -21.12
N ILE A 165 1.07 0.22 -19.99
CA ILE A 165 0.83 1.29 -19.00
C ILE A 165 2.06 2.19 -19.00
N SER A 166 1.97 3.37 -19.62
CA SER A 166 3.15 4.22 -19.83
C SER A 166 2.96 5.71 -19.51
N ASN A 167 4.00 6.33 -18.93
CA ASN A 167 4.08 7.79 -18.74
C ASN A 167 2.92 8.37 -17.91
N ASN A 168 2.38 7.60 -16.96
CA ASN A 168 1.26 8.03 -16.13
C ASN A 168 1.72 8.63 -14.80
N GLN A 169 0.91 9.51 -14.22
CA GLN A 169 1.05 9.97 -12.84
C GLN A 169 -0.02 9.28 -11.99
N ILE A 170 0.39 8.44 -11.05
CA ILE A 170 -0.51 7.64 -10.22
C ILE A 170 -0.32 8.01 -8.75
N GLY A 171 -1.43 8.33 -8.11
CA GLY A 171 -1.52 8.64 -6.69
C GLY A 171 -1.51 10.13 -6.33
N PRO A 172 -1.69 10.44 -5.03
CA PRO A 172 -1.82 9.50 -3.90
C PRO A 172 -3.10 8.65 -3.98
N CYS A 173 -3.07 7.41 -3.48
CA CYS A 173 -4.21 6.47 -3.62
C CYS A 173 -4.86 6.08 -2.28
N GLY A 174 -4.10 6.04 -1.20
CA GLY A 174 -4.57 5.52 0.09
C GLY A 174 -4.17 6.40 1.27
N ASN A 175 -4.60 5.98 2.46
CA ASN A 175 -4.13 6.52 3.74
C ASN A 175 -3.65 5.37 4.63
N GLU A 176 -2.76 5.67 5.58
CA GLU A 176 -2.30 4.65 6.54
C GLU A 176 -3.37 4.34 7.60
N GLY A 177 -3.43 3.07 8.02
CA GLY A 177 -4.18 2.65 9.20
C GLY A 177 -5.68 2.39 8.96
N LEU A 178 -6.43 2.42 10.07
CA LEU A 178 -7.87 2.19 10.10
C LEU A 178 -8.58 3.53 10.34
N ASN A 179 -9.77 3.71 9.74
CA ASN A 179 -10.63 4.83 10.12
C ASN A 179 -11.32 4.57 11.49
N SER A 180 -12.11 5.52 11.97
CA SER A 180 -12.83 5.41 13.26
C SER A 180 -13.83 4.24 13.32
N ALA A 181 -14.22 3.67 12.17
CA ALA A 181 -15.07 2.49 12.08
C ALA A 181 -14.27 1.17 11.95
N GLY A 182 -12.95 1.22 12.09
CA GLY A 182 -12.07 0.06 11.95
C GLY A 182 -11.85 -0.39 10.51
N VAL A 183 -12.20 0.42 9.51
CA VAL A 183 -12.05 0.07 8.09
C VAL A 183 -10.65 0.43 7.62
N SER A 184 -9.99 -0.54 6.98
CA SER A 184 -8.70 -0.38 6.28
C SER A 184 -8.76 0.77 5.28
N GLN A 185 -7.71 1.57 5.27
CA GLN A 185 -7.59 2.73 4.41
C GLN A 185 -6.53 2.59 3.32
N TRP A 186 -5.81 1.46 3.30
CA TRP A 186 -4.72 1.24 2.37
C TRP A 186 -5.21 1.13 0.92
N ALA A 187 -4.38 1.58 -0.02
CA ALA A 187 -4.67 1.43 -1.43
C ALA A 187 -3.40 1.34 -2.28
N ASP A 188 -3.52 0.59 -3.36
CA ASP A 188 -2.50 0.43 -4.39
C ASP A 188 -2.43 1.63 -5.33
N GLY A 189 -1.25 1.83 -5.93
CA GLY A 189 -1.09 2.63 -7.13
C GLY A 189 -1.64 1.90 -8.35
N ILE A 190 -0.93 0.83 -8.75
CA ILE A 190 -1.27 -0.01 -9.90
C ILE A 190 -1.39 -1.46 -9.43
N SER A 191 -2.56 -2.06 -9.61
CA SER A 191 -2.83 -3.47 -9.38
C SER A 191 -2.92 -4.17 -10.74
N PHE A 192 -2.12 -5.21 -10.99
CA PHE A 192 -1.92 -5.72 -12.35
C PHE A 192 -1.87 -7.25 -12.43
N ALA A 193 -2.80 -7.81 -13.19
CA ALA A 193 -2.95 -9.25 -13.38
C ALA A 193 -2.83 -9.68 -14.85
N CYS A 194 -2.27 -8.87 -15.76
CA CYS A 194 -2.13 -9.25 -17.17
C CYS A 194 -0.80 -9.99 -17.46
N ARG A 195 -0.68 -10.53 -18.67
CA ARG A 195 0.52 -11.22 -19.19
C ARG A 195 1.15 -10.49 -20.37
N ASP A 196 2.41 -10.81 -20.66
CA ASP A 196 3.12 -10.36 -21.86
C ASP A 196 2.97 -8.85 -22.10
N SER A 197 3.17 -8.08 -21.04
CA SER A 197 2.78 -6.66 -20.97
C SER A 197 3.94 -5.75 -20.56
N LEU A 198 3.71 -4.44 -20.62
CA LEU A 198 4.69 -3.41 -20.32
C LEU A 198 4.12 -2.35 -19.36
N ILE A 199 4.79 -2.15 -18.24
CA ILE A 199 4.52 -1.08 -17.28
C ILE A 199 5.77 -0.20 -17.20
N GLU A 200 5.75 0.96 -17.84
CA GLU A 200 6.96 1.77 -17.98
C GLU A 200 6.83 3.27 -17.75
N ASN A 201 7.89 3.88 -17.22
CA ASN A 201 8.03 5.33 -17.10
C ASN A 201 6.86 6.00 -16.35
N ASN A 202 6.20 5.28 -15.45
CA ASN A 202 5.15 5.82 -14.60
C ASN A 202 5.76 6.48 -13.37
N TYR A 203 5.12 7.55 -12.89
CA TYR A 203 5.43 8.19 -11.62
C TYR A 203 4.33 7.82 -10.62
N VAL A 204 4.64 6.93 -9.70
CA VAL A 204 3.71 6.45 -8.66
C VAL A 204 4.09 7.09 -7.33
N THR A 205 3.15 7.76 -6.68
CA THR A 205 3.40 8.48 -5.42
C THR A 205 2.32 8.20 -4.39
N GLY A 206 2.69 8.06 -3.12
CA GLY A 206 1.73 8.00 -2.01
C GLY A 206 0.72 6.85 -2.10
N SER A 207 1.12 5.70 -2.65
CA SER A 207 0.44 4.42 -2.42
C SER A 207 0.75 3.96 -1.00
N THR A 208 -0.25 3.44 -0.28
CA THR A 208 -0.07 2.99 1.10
C THR A 208 -0.10 1.47 1.26
N ASP A 209 -0.62 0.76 0.25
CA ASP A 209 -0.52 -0.71 0.15
C ASP A 209 0.68 -1.09 -0.75
N GLY A 210 0.48 -1.29 -2.06
CA GLY A 210 1.53 -1.45 -3.05
C GLY A 210 1.64 -0.28 -4.05
N GLY A 211 2.85 0.11 -4.44
CA GLY A 211 3.05 1.02 -5.57
C GLY A 211 2.62 0.37 -6.89
N ILE A 212 3.21 -0.77 -7.21
CA ILE A 212 2.86 -1.65 -8.33
C ILE A 212 2.75 -3.08 -7.81
N VAL A 213 1.56 -3.67 -7.88
CA VAL A 213 1.27 -5.03 -7.40
C VAL A 213 1.04 -5.94 -8.59
N LEU A 214 1.86 -6.99 -8.71
CA LEU A 214 1.74 -8.00 -9.75
C LEU A 214 1.02 -9.23 -9.19
N PHE A 215 -0.16 -9.51 -9.70
CA PHE A 215 -0.96 -10.67 -9.35
C PHE A 215 -0.59 -11.85 -10.24
N GLY A 216 0.67 -12.29 -10.21
CA GLY A 216 1.21 -13.20 -11.24
C GLY A 216 1.15 -12.56 -12.64
N ALA A 217 2.29 -12.21 -13.23
CA ALA A 217 2.29 -11.43 -14.47
C ALA A 217 3.26 -11.98 -15.51
N PRO A 218 3.21 -13.27 -15.88
CA PRO A 218 4.23 -13.89 -16.72
C PRO A 218 4.40 -13.15 -18.05
N GLY A 219 5.66 -12.99 -18.47
CA GLY A 219 6.06 -12.22 -19.66
C GLY A 219 6.03 -10.69 -19.49
N THR A 220 5.64 -10.16 -18.33
CA THR A 220 5.51 -8.72 -18.12
C THR A 220 6.84 -8.05 -17.75
N THR A 221 7.10 -6.89 -18.35
CA THR A 221 8.21 -6.00 -18.01
C THR A 221 7.72 -4.78 -17.24
N VAL A 222 8.32 -4.53 -16.08
CA VAL A 222 8.13 -3.34 -15.23
C VAL A 222 9.42 -2.54 -15.24
N GLN A 223 9.47 -1.44 -16.00
CA GLN A 223 10.72 -0.72 -16.24
C GLN A 223 10.68 0.80 -16.17
N GLY A 224 11.75 1.44 -15.70
CA GLY A 224 11.87 2.91 -15.77
C GLY A 224 10.86 3.67 -14.90
N ASN A 225 10.12 3.00 -14.02
CA ASN A 225 9.13 3.65 -13.17
C ASN A 225 9.82 4.36 -12.01
N THR A 226 9.25 5.47 -11.55
CA THR A 226 9.63 6.16 -10.31
C THR A 226 8.53 5.96 -9.28
N ILE A 227 8.84 5.37 -8.14
CA ILE A 227 7.88 5.01 -7.10
C ILE A 227 8.33 5.63 -5.78
N VAL A 228 7.50 6.51 -5.23
CA VAL A 228 7.85 7.33 -4.06
C VAL A 228 6.79 7.15 -2.98
N SER A 229 7.19 6.78 -1.76
CA SER A 229 6.25 6.70 -0.64
C SER A 229 5.74 8.09 -0.29
N SER A 230 4.61 8.19 0.42
CA SER A 230 4.14 9.49 0.92
C SER A 230 5.13 10.10 1.93
N THR A 231 5.10 11.43 2.08
CA THR A 231 5.73 12.15 3.20
C THR A 231 4.96 12.00 4.51
N THR A 232 3.66 11.67 4.43
CA THR A 232 2.73 11.65 5.58
C THR A 232 2.23 10.27 5.93
N ASP A 233 2.20 9.33 4.98
CA ASP A 233 1.64 7.99 5.16
C ASP A 233 2.68 6.92 4.82
N ALA A 234 2.80 5.89 5.65
CA ALA A 234 3.67 4.76 5.36
C ALA A 234 3.07 3.90 4.24
N GLY A 235 3.93 3.42 3.33
CA GLY A 235 3.57 2.42 2.34
C GLY A 235 4.16 1.05 2.70
N PHE A 236 3.42 -0.03 2.43
CA PHE A 236 3.96 -1.36 2.64
C PHE A 236 5.04 -1.70 1.60
N GLY A 237 4.69 -1.70 0.32
CA GLY A 237 5.57 -2.16 -0.76
C GLY A 237 5.65 -1.21 -1.94
N ALA A 238 6.82 -1.09 -2.59
CA ALA A 238 6.91 -0.32 -3.84
C ALA A 238 6.57 -1.18 -5.06
N ILE A 239 7.19 -2.37 -5.22
CA ILE A 239 6.85 -3.35 -6.26
C ILE A 239 6.65 -4.73 -5.62
N ASN A 240 5.49 -5.32 -5.80
CA ASN A 240 5.11 -6.56 -5.11
C ASN A 240 4.93 -7.71 -6.11
N MET A 241 5.73 -8.76 -5.94
CA MET A 241 5.64 -10.04 -6.66
C MET A 241 5.23 -11.14 -5.68
N VAL A 242 4.03 -11.01 -5.12
CA VAL A 242 3.59 -11.71 -3.90
C VAL A 242 2.24 -12.41 -4.02
N ASP A 243 1.47 -12.12 -5.07
CA ASP A 243 0.12 -12.63 -5.23
C ASP A 243 0.05 -13.87 -6.13
N TYR A 244 -0.84 -14.79 -5.79
CA TYR A 244 -1.04 -16.06 -6.48
C TYR A 244 -2.14 -15.95 -7.56
N LEU A 245 -1.74 -15.79 -8.81
CA LEU A 245 -2.53 -16.18 -9.98
C LEU A 245 -1.66 -16.97 -10.95
N TYR A 246 -2.29 -17.58 -11.95
CA TYR A 246 -1.59 -18.31 -13.01
C TYR A 246 -0.69 -19.42 -12.47
N ASP A 247 -1.20 -20.15 -11.47
CA ASP A 247 -0.46 -21.18 -10.77
C ASP A 247 0.86 -20.66 -10.16
N GLY A 248 0.79 -19.45 -9.58
CA GLY A 248 1.92 -18.75 -8.97
C GLY A 248 2.99 -18.29 -9.96
N SER A 249 2.70 -18.26 -11.27
CA SER A 249 3.72 -18.01 -12.30
C SER A 249 4.09 -16.53 -12.46
N TYR A 250 5.40 -16.29 -12.41
CA TYR A 250 6.08 -15.05 -12.77
C TYR A 250 7.12 -15.32 -13.86
N ALA A 251 6.92 -16.36 -14.66
CA ALA A 251 7.84 -16.75 -15.72
C ALA A 251 8.11 -15.57 -16.66
N ASN A 252 9.39 -15.26 -16.86
CA ASN A 252 9.90 -14.16 -17.68
C ASN A 252 9.44 -12.76 -17.24
N VAL A 253 9.06 -12.58 -15.97
CA VAL A 253 8.87 -11.25 -15.40
C VAL A 253 10.22 -10.54 -15.31
N LEU A 254 10.27 -9.29 -15.77
CA LEU A 254 11.43 -8.42 -15.70
C LEU A 254 11.08 -7.15 -14.93
N VAL A 255 11.74 -6.91 -13.79
CA VAL A 255 11.64 -5.66 -13.03
C VAL A 255 12.97 -4.94 -13.10
N THR A 256 13.07 -3.86 -13.88
CA THR A 256 14.37 -3.24 -14.17
C THR A 256 14.39 -1.73 -14.29
N ASN A 257 15.51 -1.11 -13.90
CA ASN A 257 15.73 0.33 -14.05
C ASN A 257 14.65 1.19 -13.37
N ASN A 258 13.99 0.69 -12.32
CA ASN A 258 13.04 1.48 -11.54
C ASN A 258 13.78 2.26 -10.44
N THR A 259 13.27 3.43 -10.11
CA THR A 259 13.74 4.25 -8.99
C THR A 259 12.71 4.18 -7.86
N ILE A 260 13.13 3.75 -6.67
CA ILE A 260 12.27 3.56 -5.51
C ILE A 260 12.79 4.41 -4.35
N THR A 261 11.92 5.28 -3.82
CA THR A 261 12.27 6.19 -2.73
C THR A 261 11.28 6.07 -1.57
N GLY A 262 11.79 5.76 -0.38
CA GLY A 262 11.03 5.87 0.86
C GLY A 262 11.19 7.26 1.46
N GLU A 263 10.21 8.14 1.32
CA GLU A 263 10.20 9.47 1.97
C GLU A 263 9.81 9.35 3.44
N LYS A 264 8.57 8.96 3.76
CA LYS A 264 8.22 8.51 5.12
C LYS A 264 8.73 7.11 5.37
N LEU A 265 8.18 6.13 4.65
CA LEU A 265 8.56 4.72 4.75
C LEU A 265 7.98 3.93 3.57
N PHE A 266 8.81 3.09 2.96
CA PHE A 266 8.34 1.82 2.39
C PHE A 266 8.86 0.68 3.27
N ASN A 267 8.00 -0.20 3.77
CA ASN A 267 8.45 -1.34 4.58
C ASN A 267 9.36 -2.27 3.76
N VAL A 268 8.99 -2.49 2.49
CA VAL A 268 9.79 -3.23 1.52
C VAL A 268 9.82 -2.50 0.18
N GLY A 269 10.99 -2.44 -0.47
CA GLY A 269 11.10 -1.90 -1.82
C GLY A 269 10.51 -2.87 -2.84
N ILE A 270 11.14 -4.03 -3.01
CA ILE A 270 10.63 -5.13 -3.85
C ILE A 270 10.43 -6.38 -2.99
N ALA A 271 9.19 -6.83 -2.87
CA ALA A 271 8.84 -8.08 -2.20
C ALA A 271 8.71 -9.21 -3.22
N ILE A 272 9.38 -10.35 -2.97
CA ILE A 272 9.42 -11.49 -3.90
C ILE A 272 9.07 -12.78 -3.18
N GLY A 273 7.98 -13.41 -3.61
CA GLY A 273 7.54 -14.72 -3.16
C GLY A 273 6.41 -14.70 -2.14
N ALA A 274 5.82 -15.88 -1.97
CA ALA A 274 4.57 -16.11 -1.23
C ALA A 274 4.65 -15.69 0.24
N TYR A 275 5.82 -15.84 0.87
CA TYR A 275 5.99 -15.52 2.30
C TYR A 275 6.57 -14.13 2.53
N ALA A 276 6.81 -13.36 1.48
CA ALA A 276 7.39 -12.02 1.60
C ALA A 276 6.37 -10.99 2.11
N TRP A 277 5.09 -11.15 1.74
CA TRP A 277 4.00 -10.24 2.12
C TRP A 277 3.20 -10.70 3.34
N SER A 278 2.93 -12.01 3.42
CA SER A 278 2.05 -12.62 4.41
C SER A 278 2.77 -13.76 5.14
N PHE A 279 2.16 -14.26 6.22
CA PHE A 279 2.66 -15.40 7.01
C PHE A 279 2.25 -16.77 6.44
N ASN A 280 1.23 -16.85 5.57
CA ASN A 280 0.43 -18.07 5.38
C ASN A 280 0.01 -18.35 3.93
N ASP A 281 0.93 -18.29 2.98
CA ASP A 281 0.61 -18.70 1.61
C ASP A 281 0.80 -20.22 1.43
N ASP A 282 -0.19 -20.89 0.85
CA ASP A 282 -0.25 -22.35 0.74
C ASP A 282 0.69 -22.92 -0.34
N ALA A 283 1.26 -22.07 -1.21
CA ALA A 283 2.12 -22.48 -2.31
C ALA A 283 3.20 -21.44 -2.63
N SER A 284 4.39 -21.92 -3.02
CA SER A 284 5.47 -21.04 -3.50
C SER A 284 5.13 -20.41 -4.85
N LEU A 285 5.55 -19.16 -5.04
CA LEU A 285 5.52 -18.51 -6.36
C LEU A 285 6.71 -18.99 -7.18
N GLN A 286 6.60 -18.90 -8.51
CA GLN A 286 7.55 -19.56 -9.40
C GLN A 286 8.00 -18.70 -10.58
N GLY A 287 9.31 -18.72 -10.83
CA GLY A 287 9.98 -18.04 -11.93
C GLY A 287 10.10 -18.90 -13.21
N PRO A 288 11.05 -18.57 -14.09
CA PRO A 288 12.17 -17.65 -13.86
C PRO A 288 11.76 -16.17 -13.86
N ALA A 289 12.30 -15.36 -12.96
CA ALA A 289 12.14 -13.90 -12.98
C ALA A 289 13.48 -13.17 -12.84
N THR A 290 13.55 -11.94 -13.35
CA THR A 290 14.77 -11.11 -13.36
C THR A 290 14.50 -9.72 -12.76
N ILE A 291 15.21 -9.35 -11.71
CA ILE A 291 15.09 -8.09 -10.99
C ILE A 291 16.45 -7.38 -11.03
N THR A 292 16.61 -6.35 -11.85
CA THR A 292 17.94 -5.79 -12.13
C THR A 292 18.00 -4.29 -12.25
N ASN A 293 19.12 -3.69 -11.83
CA ASN A 293 19.40 -2.27 -12.05
C ASN A 293 18.35 -1.32 -11.46
N ASN A 294 17.61 -1.73 -10.43
CA ASN A 294 16.72 -0.83 -9.69
C ASN A 294 17.55 -0.03 -8.67
N VAL A 295 17.19 1.23 -8.45
CA VAL A 295 17.88 2.14 -7.53
C VAL A 295 16.96 2.45 -6.35
N PHE A 296 17.48 2.30 -5.14
CA PHE A 296 16.74 2.49 -3.89
C PHE A 296 17.34 3.64 -3.08
N SER A 297 16.49 4.45 -2.47
CA SER A 297 16.92 5.51 -1.57
C SER A 297 15.93 5.81 -0.44
N GLY A 298 16.42 6.42 0.64
CA GLY A 298 15.59 6.87 1.76
C GLY A 298 15.23 5.77 2.75
N ASN A 299 14.06 5.90 3.37
CA ASN A 299 13.56 5.05 4.45
C ASN A 299 12.96 3.74 3.93
N ILE A 300 13.80 2.73 3.71
CA ILE A 300 13.37 1.40 3.25
C ILE A 300 14.09 0.32 4.06
N PRO A 301 13.44 -0.31 5.08
CA PRO A 301 14.11 -1.30 5.90
C PRO A 301 14.64 -2.49 5.09
N PHE A 302 13.81 -2.98 4.15
CA PHE A 302 14.16 -4.07 3.23
C PHE A 302 14.02 -3.60 1.79
N ALA A 303 15.11 -3.19 1.15
CA ALA A 303 15.09 -2.82 -0.28
C ALA A 303 14.61 -3.99 -1.14
N ILE A 304 15.10 -5.21 -0.90
CA ILE A 304 14.60 -6.43 -1.54
C ILE A 304 14.49 -7.55 -0.50
N GLY A 305 13.29 -8.11 -0.33
CA GLY A 305 13.02 -9.24 0.56
C GLY A 305 12.50 -10.46 -0.21
N VAL A 306 13.11 -11.63 0.00
CA VAL A 306 12.79 -12.86 -0.75
C VAL A 306 12.44 -14.04 0.18
N ASN A 307 11.24 -14.60 0.02
CA ASN A 307 10.85 -15.87 0.64
C ASN A 307 9.63 -16.49 -0.07
N GLY A 308 9.63 -17.81 -0.27
CA GLY A 308 8.52 -18.54 -0.91
C GLY A 308 8.58 -18.50 -2.43
N TRP A 309 9.76 -18.77 -2.99
CA TRP A 309 10.04 -18.73 -4.42
C TRP A 309 10.72 -19.99 -4.92
N THR A 310 10.36 -20.42 -6.13
CA THR A 310 11.02 -21.53 -6.84
C THR A 310 11.21 -21.25 -8.34
N GLY A 311 11.88 -22.14 -9.06
CA GLY A 311 11.85 -22.13 -10.53
C GLY A 311 12.70 -21.06 -11.24
N GLY A 312 13.64 -20.40 -10.55
CA GLY A 312 14.56 -19.44 -11.18
C GLY A 312 14.41 -18.02 -10.64
N LEU A 313 15.49 -17.43 -10.13
CA LEU A 313 15.49 -16.02 -9.70
C LEU A 313 16.85 -15.37 -9.94
N THR A 314 16.88 -14.28 -10.72
CA THR A 314 18.08 -13.45 -10.89
C THR A 314 17.83 -12.07 -10.30
N VAL A 315 18.61 -11.69 -9.29
CA VAL A 315 18.56 -10.37 -8.65
C VAL A 315 19.94 -9.74 -8.69
N THR A 316 20.21 -8.87 -9.66
CA THR A 316 21.56 -8.33 -9.88
C THR A 316 21.62 -6.86 -10.28
N GLY A 317 22.66 -6.15 -9.86
CA GLY A 317 22.89 -4.75 -10.27
C GLY A 317 21.97 -3.73 -9.60
N ASN A 318 21.17 -4.13 -8.61
CA ASN A 318 20.33 -3.22 -7.83
C ASN A 318 21.19 -2.40 -6.86
N ASP A 319 20.98 -1.09 -6.79
CA ASP A 319 21.75 -0.17 -5.95
C ASP A 319 20.95 0.23 -4.71
N VAL A 320 21.45 -0.15 -3.53
CA VAL A 320 20.86 0.17 -2.22
C VAL A 320 21.73 1.13 -1.41
N SER A 321 22.75 1.73 -2.03
CA SER A 321 23.74 2.57 -1.34
C SER A 321 23.17 3.85 -0.73
N ASN A 322 22.02 4.33 -1.23
CA ASN A 322 21.35 5.53 -0.75
C ASN A 322 20.16 5.23 0.18
N VAL A 323 19.98 3.97 0.60
CA VAL A 323 19.02 3.61 1.64
C VAL A 323 19.59 4.00 3.01
N ASN A 324 18.75 4.58 3.86
CA ASN A 324 19.17 5.05 5.18
C ASN A 324 19.62 3.87 6.07
N SER A 325 20.66 4.10 6.88
CA SER A 325 21.21 3.10 7.82
C SER A 325 21.76 3.80 9.07
N PRO A 326 21.57 3.24 10.29
CA PRO A 326 20.88 1.99 10.57
C PRO A 326 19.36 2.10 10.39
N THR A 327 18.70 0.98 10.09
CA THR A 327 17.23 0.86 9.94
C THR A 327 16.46 1.34 11.17
N SER A 328 17.05 1.20 12.36
CA SER A 328 16.51 1.71 13.63
C SER A 328 16.44 3.22 13.72
N GLY A 329 17.12 3.96 12.83
CA GLY A 329 17.03 5.42 12.78
C GLY A 329 15.71 5.96 12.25
N TYR A 330 14.89 5.14 11.57
CA TYR A 330 13.66 5.59 10.90
C TYR A 330 12.51 4.58 10.92
N SER A 331 12.71 3.39 11.47
CA SER A 331 11.67 2.35 11.57
C SER A 331 11.77 1.58 12.87
N ASP A 332 10.77 0.75 13.15
CA ASP A 332 10.75 -0.24 14.24
C ASP A 332 10.25 -1.60 13.72
N ALA A 333 10.68 -2.68 14.36
CA ALA A 333 10.39 -4.06 13.96
C ALA A 333 9.69 -4.88 15.06
N ASN A 334 8.95 -4.21 15.96
CA ASN A 334 8.31 -4.84 17.11
C ASN A 334 7.32 -5.96 16.72
N SER A 335 6.64 -5.80 15.58
CA SER A 335 5.65 -6.75 15.06
C SER A 335 6.26 -7.85 14.17
N CYS A 336 7.56 -7.80 13.91
CA CYS A 336 8.24 -8.75 13.04
C CYS A 336 8.54 -10.08 13.76
N VAL A 337 8.50 -11.18 13.02
CA VAL A 337 9.02 -12.46 13.50
C VAL A 337 10.53 -12.37 13.74
N ALA A 338 11.06 -13.25 14.60
CA ALA A 338 12.43 -13.12 15.06
C ALA A 338 13.49 -13.10 13.95
N PRO A 339 13.43 -14.00 12.94
CA PRO A 339 14.39 -13.97 11.84
C PRO A 339 14.35 -12.66 11.04
N THR A 340 13.15 -12.14 10.74
CA THR A 340 12.97 -10.86 10.02
C THR A 340 13.51 -9.69 10.84
N ARG A 341 13.27 -9.68 12.16
CA ARG A 341 13.78 -8.63 13.05
C ARG A 341 15.31 -8.67 13.16
N ASP A 342 15.93 -9.84 13.14
CA ASP A 342 17.39 -9.94 13.21
C ASP A 342 18.06 -9.45 11.91
N LEU A 343 17.43 -9.66 10.75
CA LEU A 343 17.83 -9.01 9.50
C LEU A 343 17.67 -7.49 9.58
N TRP A 344 16.54 -7.02 10.11
CA TRP A 344 16.29 -5.59 10.33
C TRP A 344 17.39 -4.95 11.19
N LYS A 345 17.76 -5.54 12.34
CA LYS A 345 18.83 -5.02 13.21
C LYS A 345 20.18 -4.90 12.51
N GLN A 346 20.47 -5.79 11.57
CA GLN A 346 21.71 -5.78 10.77
C GLN A 346 21.67 -4.74 9.66
N SER A 347 20.55 -4.04 9.47
CA SER A 347 20.29 -3.22 8.27
C SER A 347 20.50 -4.01 6.98
N ALA A 348 20.04 -5.26 6.98
CA ALA A 348 20.09 -6.14 5.81
C ALA A 348 19.06 -5.71 4.76
N HIS A 349 19.35 -4.64 4.02
CA HIS A 349 18.46 -4.09 2.99
C HIS A 349 18.20 -5.10 1.86
N LEU A 350 19.14 -6.01 1.61
CA LEU A 350 18.94 -7.16 0.72
C LEU A 350 18.89 -8.42 1.59
N ALA A 351 17.72 -9.06 1.67
CA ALA A 351 17.49 -10.17 2.57
C ALA A 351 16.74 -11.32 1.90
N TYR A 352 17.08 -12.54 2.28
CA TYR A 352 16.39 -13.73 1.80
C TYR A 352 16.38 -14.86 2.83
N TYR A 353 15.39 -15.74 2.75
CA TYR A 353 15.38 -17.00 3.50
C TYR A 353 15.86 -18.16 2.60
N PRO A 354 17.03 -18.78 2.86
CA PRO A 354 17.61 -19.78 1.97
C PRO A 354 16.71 -20.98 1.68
N THR A 355 16.05 -21.54 2.69
CA THR A 355 15.16 -22.71 2.51
C THR A 355 13.90 -22.35 1.70
N GLY A 356 13.47 -21.09 1.78
CA GLY A 356 12.31 -20.57 1.04
C GLY A 356 12.61 -20.14 -0.40
N LEU A 357 13.88 -20.18 -0.82
CA LEU A 357 14.31 -19.88 -2.19
C LEU A 357 14.92 -21.14 -2.81
N THR A 358 14.16 -21.82 -3.66
CA THR A 358 14.55 -23.09 -4.27
C THR A 358 14.77 -22.99 -5.78
N GLY A 359 15.46 -23.97 -6.36
CA GLY A 359 15.86 -23.94 -7.77
C GLY A 359 17.05 -23.02 -8.03
N THR A 360 17.34 -22.77 -9.31
CA THR A 360 18.47 -21.92 -9.73
C THR A 360 18.24 -20.49 -9.27
N ASN A 361 19.24 -19.89 -8.61
CA ASN A 361 19.19 -18.47 -8.26
C ASN A 361 20.55 -17.81 -8.47
N ASN A 362 20.53 -16.51 -8.73
CA ASN A 362 21.69 -15.64 -8.87
C ASN A 362 21.39 -14.33 -8.16
N LEU A 363 21.81 -14.23 -6.89
CA LEU A 363 21.66 -13.03 -6.07
C LEU A 363 22.98 -12.25 -6.08
N GLN A 364 22.91 -10.93 -6.24
CA GLN A 364 24.08 -10.05 -6.12
C GLN A 364 24.70 -10.08 -4.73
N SER A 365 25.93 -9.58 -4.65
CA SER A 365 26.60 -9.29 -3.37
C SER A 365 25.74 -8.37 -2.49
N GLY A 366 25.81 -8.59 -1.18
CA GLY A 366 25.10 -7.79 -0.17
C GLY A 366 23.83 -8.44 0.36
N PHE A 367 23.31 -9.49 -0.29
CA PHE A 367 22.24 -10.29 0.28
C PHE A 367 22.69 -10.97 1.58
N VAL A 368 21.88 -10.82 2.62
CA VAL A 368 22.05 -11.50 3.91
C VAL A 368 21.06 -12.64 4.00
N ALA A 369 21.57 -13.83 4.29
CA ALA A 369 20.76 -15.02 4.54
C ALA A 369 20.15 -14.94 5.94
N ALA A 370 18.84 -15.20 6.04
CA ALA A 370 18.18 -15.35 7.33
C ALA A 370 18.51 -16.71 7.97
N ASP A 371 18.79 -16.71 9.27
CA ASP A 371 19.06 -17.92 10.07
C ASP A 371 17.78 -18.71 10.46
N GLY A 372 16.62 -18.19 10.08
CA GLY A 372 15.32 -18.83 10.26
C GLY A 372 14.30 -18.29 9.25
N ASN A 373 13.07 -18.81 9.30
CA ASN A 373 12.02 -18.42 8.35
C ASN A 373 11.65 -16.93 8.48
N SER A 374 12.28 -16.10 7.64
CA SER A 374 12.03 -14.66 7.55
C SER A 374 10.87 -14.40 6.61
N THR A 375 9.73 -14.02 7.16
CA THR A 375 8.46 -13.81 6.46
C THR A 375 7.90 -12.42 6.80
N ASN A 376 6.92 -11.97 6.01
CA ASN A 376 6.21 -10.71 6.21
C ASN A 376 7.19 -9.53 6.35
N PHE A 377 7.92 -9.22 5.29
CA PHE A 377 8.86 -8.09 5.27
C PHE A 377 8.15 -6.73 5.39
N ILE A 378 6.81 -6.70 5.29
CA ILE A 378 6.02 -5.50 5.56
C ILE A 378 5.76 -5.25 7.06
N CYS A 379 6.26 -6.12 7.95
CA CYS A 379 6.00 -6.08 9.39
C CYS A 379 6.56 -4.88 10.16
N THR A 380 7.44 -4.07 9.56
CA THR A 380 8.00 -2.89 10.21
C THR A 380 6.94 -1.80 10.44
N ALA A 381 7.27 -0.79 11.21
CA ALA A 381 6.48 0.44 11.35
C ALA A 381 7.41 1.65 11.20
N PRO A 382 6.87 2.85 10.91
CA PRO A 382 7.60 4.09 11.15
C PRO A 382 8.12 4.13 12.59
N SER A 383 9.19 4.89 12.84
CA SER A 383 9.76 5.03 14.19
C SER A 383 8.67 5.29 15.23
N LEU A 384 8.59 4.35 16.18
CA LEU A 384 7.68 4.41 17.30
C LEU A 384 8.14 5.51 18.27
N PRO A 385 7.23 6.09 19.06
CA PRO A 385 7.62 7.04 20.08
C PRO A 385 8.47 6.37 21.16
N SER A 386 9.31 7.16 21.84
CA SER A 386 10.03 6.69 23.05
C SER A 386 9.14 6.67 24.30
N SER A 387 7.99 7.35 24.25
CA SER A 387 7.02 7.38 25.34
C SER A 387 5.58 7.60 24.84
N ILE A 388 4.60 7.05 25.54
CA ILE A 388 3.16 7.31 25.35
C ILE A 388 2.61 7.79 26.68
N SER A 389 1.74 8.80 26.67
CA SER A 389 1.17 9.36 27.90
C SER A 389 -0.34 9.48 27.84
N TYR A 390 -0.95 9.40 29.01
CA TYR A 390 -2.39 9.56 29.25
C TYR A 390 -2.62 10.61 30.32
N GLY A 391 -3.48 11.57 30.02
CA GLY A 391 -4.09 12.49 30.98
C GLY A 391 -5.23 11.83 31.75
N LEU A 392 -5.77 12.57 32.72
CA LEU A 392 -6.86 12.12 33.58
C LEU A 392 -8.07 11.61 32.77
N ASN A 393 -8.52 10.39 33.06
CA ASN A 393 -9.61 9.67 32.37
C ASN A 393 -9.34 9.33 30.89
N GLU A 394 -8.12 9.50 30.38
CA GLU A 394 -7.80 9.17 28.99
C GLU A 394 -7.46 7.68 28.78
N LEU A 395 -7.11 6.96 29.86
CA LEU A 395 -6.91 5.52 29.83
C LEU A 395 -8.05 4.82 30.57
N ASN A 396 -8.88 4.08 29.84
CA ASN A 396 -9.92 3.17 30.33
C ASN A 396 -10.04 2.03 29.32
N VAL A 397 -9.42 0.89 29.62
CA VAL A 397 -9.33 -0.23 28.68
C VAL A 397 -9.58 -1.57 29.36
N GLY A 398 -10.11 -2.53 28.60
CA GLY A 398 -10.23 -3.92 29.04
C GLY A 398 -8.94 -4.71 28.85
N VAL A 399 -8.92 -5.94 29.38
CA VAL A 399 -7.78 -6.86 29.24
C VAL A 399 -7.47 -7.22 27.78
N ASN A 400 -6.26 -7.74 27.54
CA ASN A 400 -5.68 -8.00 26.22
C ASN A 400 -5.45 -6.73 25.38
N THR A 401 -5.12 -5.62 26.04
CA THR A 401 -4.87 -4.34 25.40
C THR A 401 -3.39 -3.97 25.47
N VAL A 402 -2.83 -3.50 24.36
CA VAL A 402 -1.50 -2.85 24.33
C VAL A 402 -1.65 -1.43 24.85
N LEU A 403 -1.04 -1.13 25.99
CA LEU A 403 -1.05 0.20 26.62
C LEU A 403 0.01 1.12 25.98
N ALA A 404 1.14 0.56 25.57
CA ALA A 404 2.17 1.31 24.87
C ALA A 404 2.98 0.39 23.95
N ASN A 405 3.20 0.81 22.71
CA ASN A 405 4.12 0.18 21.77
C ASN A 405 5.19 1.22 21.42
N LEU A 406 6.42 0.99 21.89
CA LEU A 406 7.46 2.00 21.92
C LEU A 406 8.71 1.54 21.17
N HIS A 407 9.55 2.52 20.81
CA HIS A 407 10.84 2.30 20.18
C HIS A 407 11.71 1.32 20.99
N ASN A 408 12.67 0.65 20.36
CA ASN A 408 13.56 -0.35 20.98
C ASN A 408 12.85 -1.62 21.46
N SER A 409 11.77 -2.03 20.78
CA SER A 409 11.08 -3.29 21.09
C SER A 409 10.53 -3.34 22.53
N ILE A 410 10.02 -2.22 23.03
CA ILE A 410 9.37 -2.14 24.33
C ILE A 410 7.87 -2.06 24.15
N VAL A 411 7.15 -3.00 24.76
CA VAL A 411 5.68 -3.08 24.69
C VAL A 411 5.13 -3.23 26.10
N THR A 412 4.20 -2.38 26.51
CA THR A 412 3.45 -2.56 27.76
C THR A 412 2.03 -3.02 27.47
N GLN A 413 1.58 -4.08 28.13
CA GLN A 413 0.27 -4.69 27.91
C GLN A 413 -0.50 -4.87 29.22
N TYR A 414 -1.81 -4.67 29.14
CA TYR A 414 -2.76 -5.13 30.15
C TYR A 414 -3.30 -6.49 29.71
N GLN A 415 -2.90 -7.54 30.43
CA GLN A 415 -3.03 -8.93 29.99
C GLN A 415 -4.39 -9.53 30.34
N GLY A 416 -4.73 -10.66 29.72
CA GLY A 416 -5.98 -11.42 29.93
C GLY A 416 -6.23 -11.88 31.38
N ASP A 417 -5.21 -11.91 32.23
CA ASP A 417 -5.31 -12.22 33.65
C ASP A 417 -5.33 -10.96 34.54
N GLY A 418 -5.39 -9.75 33.96
CA GLY A 418 -5.41 -8.49 34.70
C GLY A 418 -4.02 -7.98 35.14
N ASN A 419 -2.93 -8.62 34.70
CA ASN A 419 -1.57 -8.13 34.96
C ASN A 419 -1.21 -6.97 34.02
N ILE A 420 -0.40 -6.02 34.49
CA ILE A 420 0.25 -5.05 33.62
C ILE A 420 1.70 -5.48 33.47
N VAL A 421 2.16 -5.71 32.25
CA VAL A 421 3.52 -6.19 32.00
C VAL A 421 4.17 -5.38 30.90
N THR A 422 5.37 -4.88 31.19
CA THR A 422 6.28 -4.31 30.20
C THR A 422 7.24 -5.39 29.72
N TYR A 423 7.29 -5.57 28.41
CA TYR A 423 8.09 -6.56 27.72
C TYR A 423 9.18 -5.90 26.88
N ASN A 424 10.37 -6.52 26.89
CA ASN A 424 11.33 -6.38 25.83
C ASN A 424 11.14 -7.51 24.82
N THR A 425 10.77 -7.16 23.59
CA THR A 425 10.51 -8.10 22.49
C THR A 425 11.66 -8.17 21.49
N SER A 426 12.82 -7.59 21.81
CA SER A 426 13.96 -7.52 20.89
C SER A 426 14.48 -8.89 20.45
N THR A 427 14.32 -9.94 21.27
CA THR A 427 14.68 -11.33 20.93
C THR A 427 13.56 -12.08 20.23
N GLY A 428 12.35 -11.50 20.12
CA GLY A 428 11.17 -12.11 19.49
C GLY A 428 10.35 -12.94 20.44
N SER A 429 10.88 -13.17 21.63
CA SER A 429 10.11 -13.58 22.79
C SER A 429 9.69 -12.35 23.58
N TYR A 430 8.53 -12.41 24.20
CA TYR A 430 8.08 -11.40 25.16
C TYR A 430 8.81 -11.63 26.49
N VAL A 431 9.96 -10.96 26.67
CA VAL A 431 10.76 -11.06 27.91
C VAL A 431 10.28 -9.98 28.88
N PRO A 432 9.65 -10.32 30.02
CA PRO A 432 9.15 -9.32 30.96
C PRO A 432 10.33 -8.57 31.58
N VAL A 433 10.29 -7.23 31.51
CA VAL A 433 11.27 -6.33 32.16
C VAL A 433 10.67 -5.63 33.37
N TRP A 434 9.34 -5.59 33.48
CA TRP A 434 8.59 -5.20 34.67
C TRP A 434 7.19 -5.81 34.63
N ALA A 435 6.61 -6.09 35.80
CA ALA A 435 5.22 -6.51 35.93
C ALA A 435 4.60 -5.96 37.22
N SER A 436 3.32 -5.61 37.19
CA SER A 436 2.58 -5.21 38.39
C SER A 436 2.44 -6.38 39.37
N GLY A 437 2.46 -7.63 38.87
CA GLY A 437 2.41 -8.84 39.70
C GLY A 437 0.99 -9.18 40.20
N HIS A 438 -0.02 -8.48 39.72
CA HIS A 438 -1.41 -8.69 40.11
C HIS A 438 -2.16 -9.44 39.01
N THR A 439 -2.61 -10.67 39.32
CA THR A 439 -3.42 -11.49 38.41
C THR A 439 -4.76 -11.85 39.06
N SER A 440 -5.77 -12.06 38.24
CA SER A 440 -7.13 -12.41 38.65
C SER A 440 -7.74 -13.39 37.66
N SER A 441 -8.18 -14.54 38.18
CA SER A 441 -8.91 -15.55 37.39
C SER A 441 -10.23 -15.02 36.84
N VAL A 442 -10.81 -14.00 37.48
CA VAL A 442 -12.01 -13.30 36.98
C VAL A 442 -11.76 -12.75 35.59
N CYS A 443 -10.62 -12.09 35.37
CA CYS A 443 -10.30 -11.48 34.08
C CYS A 443 -10.17 -12.51 32.95
N SER A 444 -9.69 -13.71 33.29
CA SER A 444 -9.59 -14.80 32.34
C SER A 444 -10.96 -15.42 32.01
N SER A 445 -11.88 -15.50 32.99
CA SER A 445 -13.22 -16.09 32.80
C SER A 445 -14.28 -15.11 32.30
N ASP A 446 -14.14 -13.83 32.65
CA ASP A 446 -15.02 -12.73 32.29
C ASP A 446 -14.18 -11.46 32.05
N PRO A 447 -13.63 -11.31 30.83
CA PRO A 447 -12.83 -10.15 30.45
C PRO A 447 -13.55 -8.81 30.64
N SER A 448 -14.89 -8.80 30.58
CA SER A 448 -15.71 -7.59 30.72
C SER A 448 -15.78 -7.06 32.15
N ALA A 449 -15.45 -7.90 33.13
CA ALA A 449 -15.38 -7.52 34.52
C ALA A 449 -14.05 -6.85 34.91
N CYS A 450 -13.10 -6.71 33.98
CA CYS A 450 -11.76 -6.18 34.26
C CYS A 450 -11.42 -4.93 33.45
N SER A 451 -10.78 -3.97 34.10
CA SER A 451 -10.36 -2.71 33.49
C SER A 451 -9.00 -2.23 34.01
N CYS A 452 -8.32 -1.43 33.21
CA CYS A 452 -7.10 -0.70 33.54
C CYS A 452 -7.35 0.79 33.28
N ASP A 453 -7.18 1.60 34.32
CA ASP A 453 -7.71 2.97 34.38
C ASP A 453 -6.67 3.96 34.90
N PHE A 454 -6.47 5.08 34.19
CA PHE A 454 -5.87 6.27 34.76
C PHE A 454 -6.96 7.28 35.10
N GLN A 455 -7.30 7.36 36.38
CA GLN A 455 -8.55 7.92 36.87
C GLN A 455 -8.53 9.45 36.96
N GLY A 456 -9.72 10.04 37.07
CA GLY A 456 -9.90 11.49 37.23
C GLY A 456 -9.28 12.09 38.49
N ASP A 457 -8.95 11.26 39.48
CA ASP A 457 -8.25 11.68 40.70
C ASP A 457 -6.72 11.54 40.59
N GLY A 458 -6.19 11.05 39.45
CA GLY A 458 -4.76 10.88 39.23
C GLY A 458 -4.19 9.54 39.69
N ASN A 459 -5.03 8.57 40.02
CA ASN A 459 -4.60 7.22 40.40
C ASN A 459 -4.55 6.28 39.19
N PHE A 460 -3.53 5.43 39.09
CA PHE A 460 -3.44 4.37 38.08
C PHE A 460 -3.82 3.03 38.72
N VAL A 461 -4.90 2.42 38.21
CA VAL A 461 -5.59 1.32 38.90
C VAL A 461 -5.99 0.24 37.91
N THR A 462 -5.90 -1.03 38.31
CA THR A 462 -6.60 -2.12 37.63
C THR A 462 -7.74 -2.65 38.50
N TYR A 463 -8.82 -3.10 37.86
CA TYR A 463 -10.00 -3.63 38.53
C TYR A 463 -10.32 -5.06 38.09
N ALA A 464 -10.92 -5.83 39.01
CA ALA A 464 -11.62 -7.07 38.71
C ALA A 464 -12.97 -7.09 39.46
N SER A 465 -14.07 -7.21 38.73
CA SER A 465 -15.45 -7.08 39.23
C SER A 465 -15.66 -5.83 40.10
N GLY A 466 -15.11 -4.69 39.67
CA GLY A 466 -15.19 -3.41 40.39
C GLY A 466 -14.32 -3.32 41.65
N LYS A 467 -13.47 -4.30 41.94
CA LYS A 467 -12.51 -4.26 43.05
C LYS A 467 -11.10 -3.92 42.55
N PRO A 468 -10.42 -2.90 43.12
CA PRO A 468 -9.04 -2.60 42.76
C PRO A 468 -8.12 -3.80 42.99
N GLN A 469 -7.22 -4.08 42.05
CA GLN A 469 -6.22 -5.15 42.12
C GLN A 469 -4.81 -4.56 42.26
N PHE A 470 -4.41 -3.69 41.33
CA PHE A 470 -3.19 -2.89 41.40
C PHE A 470 -3.56 -1.41 41.60
N VAL A 471 -2.82 -0.68 42.43
CA VAL A 471 -3.08 0.73 42.75
C VAL A 471 -1.76 1.46 42.99
N THR A 472 -1.52 2.60 42.33
CA THR A 472 -0.29 3.40 42.51
C THR A 472 -0.31 4.32 43.73
N GLY A 473 -1.48 4.65 44.27
CA GLY A 473 -1.61 5.52 45.45
C GLY A 473 -1.32 7.00 45.16
N THR A 474 -1.51 7.41 43.90
CA THR A 474 -1.23 8.77 43.41
C THR A 474 -2.46 9.68 43.41
N GLN A 475 -3.57 9.26 44.00
CA GLN A 475 -4.80 10.06 44.15
C GLN A 475 -4.54 11.46 44.72
N GLY A 476 -5.13 12.47 44.07
CA GLY A 476 -4.98 13.88 44.41
C GLY A 476 -3.63 14.49 44.05
N LYS A 477 -2.70 13.73 43.46
CA LYS A 477 -1.36 14.20 43.08
C LYS A 477 -1.03 13.93 41.61
N GLY A 478 -1.34 12.74 41.10
CA GLY A 478 -1.04 12.36 39.72
C GLY A 478 -1.84 13.19 38.73
N GLN A 479 -1.21 13.55 37.62
CA GLN A 479 -1.82 14.33 36.53
C GLN A 479 -1.56 13.73 35.15
N LYS A 480 -0.46 12.99 35.01
CA LYS A 480 -0.07 12.38 33.74
C LYS A 480 0.60 11.03 34.01
N LEU A 481 0.07 9.98 33.38
CA LEU A 481 0.67 8.65 33.32
C LEU A 481 1.52 8.57 32.05
N THR A 482 2.75 8.11 32.14
CA THR A 482 3.66 7.96 30.99
C THR A 482 4.29 6.58 30.99
N PHE A 483 4.18 5.89 29.85
CA PHE A 483 4.93 4.68 29.53
C PHE A 483 6.21 5.07 28.80
N LEU A 484 7.34 4.47 29.17
CA LEU A 484 8.70 4.79 28.71
C LEU A 484 9.35 3.55 28.09
N ASN A 485 10.19 3.75 27.07
CA ASN A 485 10.97 2.68 26.45
C ASN A 485 12.25 2.29 27.22
N GLN A 486 12.38 2.76 28.45
CA GLN A 486 13.48 2.47 29.36
C GLN A 486 12.98 2.54 30.80
N SER A 487 13.70 1.92 31.74
CA SER A 487 13.43 2.07 33.19
C SER A 487 13.40 3.57 33.56
N PRO A 488 12.38 4.06 34.29
CA PRO A 488 11.46 3.29 35.13
C PRO A 488 10.22 2.74 34.42
N TRP A 489 10.16 2.60 33.09
CA TRP A 489 9.10 1.94 32.27
C TRP A 489 7.70 2.56 32.32
N ILE A 490 7.22 2.96 33.50
CA ILE A 490 5.98 3.67 33.76
C ILE A 490 6.29 4.70 34.86
N GLU A 491 5.85 5.93 34.65
CA GLU A 491 5.93 7.01 35.64
C GLU A 491 4.59 7.77 35.70
N ILE A 492 4.30 8.35 36.86
CA ILE A 492 3.19 9.29 37.05
C ILE A 492 3.77 10.59 37.57
N THR A 493 3.45 11.71 36.92
CA THR A 493 3.88 13.04 37.34
C THR A 493 2.73 13.90 37.84
N ASP A 494 3.04 14.85 38.73
CA ASP A 494 2.11 15.92 39.15
C ASP A 494 1.98 17.03 38.10
N SER A 495 1.23 18.10 38.43
CA SER A 495 1.00 19.26 37.54
C SER A 495 2.24 20.12 37.32
N ALA A 496 3.26 20.01 38.17
CA ALA A 496 4.55 20.67 38.01
C ALA A 496 5.57 19.78 37.26
N GLY A 497 5.20 18.55 36.91
CA GLY A 497 6.06 17.58 36.23
C GLY A 497 6.98 16.80 37.17
N ASN A 498 6.78 16.85 38.49
CA ASN A 498 7.54 16.02 39.42
C ASN A 498 6.99 14.60 39.41
N VAL A 499 7.88 13.60 39.39
CA VAL A 499 7.50 12.19 39.54
C VAL A 499 6.91 11.97 40.94
N VAL A 500 5.69 11.44 41.00
CA VAL A 500 4.99 11.10 42.25
C VAL A 500 4.85 9.59 42.45
N TRP A 501 5.09 8.80 41.40
CA TRP A 501 5.22 7.34 41.43
C TRP A 501 5.93 6.86 40.16
N ASP A 502 6.75 5.82 40.25
CA ASP A 502 7.28 5.10 39.09
C ASP A 502 7.53 3.61 39.38
N THR A 503 7.88 2.80 38.38
CA THR A 503 8.04 1.34 38.61
C THR A 503 9.30 0.93 39.39
N THR A 504 10.16 1.88 39.76
CA THR A 504 11.29 1.63 40.66
C THR A 504 10.93 1.82 42.13
N ASP A 505 9.76 2.40 42.43
CA ASP A 505 9.21 2.40 43.77
C ASP A 505 9.01 0.95 44.25
N ALA A 506 9.45 0.65 45.47
CA ALA A 506 9.35 -0.69 46.02
C ALA A 506 7.86 -1.07 46.21
N ASN A 507 7.46 -2.19 45.58
CA ASN A 507 6.14 -2.82 45.73
C ASN A 507 5.76 -3.09 47.19
#